data_AF-A0A9Q2NQX4-F1
#
_entry.id   AF-A0A9Q2NQX4-F1
#
_cell.length_a   1.000
_cell.length_b   1.000
_cell.length_c   1.000
_cell.angle_alpha   90.00
_cell.angle_beta   90.00
_cell.angle_gamma   90.00
#
_symmetry.space_group_name_H-M   'P 1'
#
loop_
_entity.id
_entity.type
_entity.pdbx_description
1 polymer ?
#
loop_
_entity_poly.entity_id
_entity_poly.type
_entity_poly.pdbx_seq_one_letter_code
_entity_poly.pdbx_strand_id
1 'polypeptide(L)'
;MILPTSKYEETLLVGQLNDVPTAVFLSGQHKSMFFEAESNESWGGLIIPSVRIEIDEASFVEEYSSEAPMLSVTRTYTKLVVAAQAERPFGRQIQITLHEGLVSSGEAKAKFANWQIVLGEGQDKRVLWTAT
;
A
#
# COMPACT_ATOMS: atom_id res chain seq x y z
N MET A 1 -9.18 -3.15 -1.59
CA MET A 1 -8.16 -4.10 -2.10
C MET A 1 -8.79 -4.95 -3.19
N ILE A 2 -8.01 -5.47 -4.13
CA ILE A 2 -8.49 -6.39 -5.16
C ILE A 2 -7.67 -7.67 -5.06
N LEU A 3 -8.35 -8.80 -4.86
CA LEU A 3 -7.73 -10.11 -4.76
C LEU A 3 -7.84 -10.85 -6.09
N PRO A 4 -6.80 -11.60 -6.49
CA PRO A 4 -6.84 -12.40 -7.70
C PRO A 4 -7.84 -13.56 -7.54
N THR A 5 -8.63 -13.77 -8.59
CA THR A 5 -9.56 -14.89 -8.76
C THR A 5 -9.03 -15.92 -9.76
N SER A 6 -7.98 -15.56 -10.51
CA SER A 6 -7.28 -16.45 -11.43
C SER A 6 -5.76 -16.26 -11.35
N LYS A 7 -5.01 -17.17 -11.99
CA LYS A 7 -3.54 -17.11 -12.07
C LYS A 7 -2.97 -15.97 -12.93
N TYR A 8 -3.83 -15.24 -13.64
CA TYR A 8 -3.45 -14.12 -14.52
C TYR A 8 -3.65 -12.76 -13.87
N GLU A 9 -4.13 -12.75 -12.62
CA GLU A 9 -4.42 -11.54 -11.85
C GLU A 9 -3.40 -11.41 -10.71
N GLU A 10 -3.10 -10.17 -10.33
CA GLU A 10 -2.22 -9.85 -9.21
C GLU A 10 -3.01 -9.16 -8.09
N THR A 11 -2.50 -9.26 -6.87
CA THR A 11 -3.07 -8.60 -5.71
C THR A 11 -2.80 -7.10 -5.78
N LEU A 12 -3.85 -6.29 -5.69
CA LEU A 12 -3.78 -4.82 -5.79
C LEU A 12 -4.34 -4.13 -4.56
N LEU A 13 -3.72 -3.02 -4.17
CA LEU A 13 -4.28 -2.08 -3.21
C LEU A 13 -4.53 -0.73 -3.88
N VAL A 14 -5.73 -0.19 -3.69
CA VAL A 14 -6.10 1.12 -4.23
C VAL A 14 -5.91 2.15 -3.13
N GLY A 15 -5.07 3.15 -3.41
CA GLY A 15 -4.86 4.36 -2.64
C GLY A 15 -5.07 5.59 -3.51
N GLN A 16 -4.37 6.67 -3.21
CA GLN A 16 -4.46 7.95 -3.94
C GLN A 16 -3.07 8.55 -4.18
N LEU A 17 -2.89 9.16 -5.34
CA LEU A 17 -1.75 10.01 -5.67
C LEU A 17 -2.27 11.34 -6.18
N ASN A 18 -2.00 12.44 -5.46
CA ASN A 18 -2.53 13.77 -5.79
C ASN A 18 -4.06 13.77 -6.04
N ASP A 19 -4.82 13.14 -5.15
CA ASP A 19 -6.28 12.96 -5.23
C ASP A 19 -6.80 12.06 -6.38
N VAL A 20 -5.90 11.48 -7.18
CA VAL A 20 -6.24 10.51 -8.24
C VAL A 20 -6.20 9.08 -7.66
N PRO A 21 -7.28 8.28 -7.79
CA PRO A 21 -7.26 6.87 -7.42
C PRO A 21 -6.08 6.17 -8.08
N THR A 22 -5.28 5.44 -7.31
CA THR A 22 -4.05 4.82 -7.80
C THR A 22 -3.94 3.41 -7.26
N ALA A 23 -3.78 2.43 -8.16
CA ALA A 23 -3.63 1.03 -7.80
C ALA A 23 -2.15 0.64 -7.71
N VAL A 24 -1.79 -0.07 -6.63
CA VAL A 24 -0.44 -0.53 -6.33
C VAL A 24 -0.42 -2.05 -6.32
N PHE A 25 0.50 -2.65 -7.06
CA PHE A 25 0.72 -4.09 -7.09
C PHE A 25 1.43 -4.57 -5.83
N LEU A 26 0.82 -5.53 -5.13
CA LEU A 26 1.33 -6.09 -3.88
C LEU A 26 2.00 -7.46 -4.06
N SER A 27 1.85 -8.06 -5.23
CA SER A 27 2.34 -9.41 -5.55
C SER A 27 2.74 -9.50 -7.02
N GLY A 28 3.36 -10.61 -7.42
CA GLY A 28 3.58 -10.92 -8.83
C GLY A 28 4.77 -10.19 -9.45
N GLN A 29 4.77 -10.11 -10.78
CA GLN A 29 5.89 -9.57 -11.57
C GLN A 29 5.95 -8.04 -11.50
N HIS A 30 4.81 -7.40 -11.27
CA HIS A 30 4.71 -5.94 -11.14
C HIS A 30 4.75 -5.48 -9.68
N LYS A 31 5.10 -6.35 -8.71
CA LYS A 31 5.15 -6.01 -7.28
C LYS A 31 5.85 -4.66 -7.07
N SER A 32 5.22 -3.79 -6.29
CA SER A 32 5.59 -2.39 -6.01
C SER A 32 5.39 -1.37 -7.11
N MET A 33 5.00 -1.77 -8.32
CA MET A 33 4.58 -0.83 -9.36
C MET A 33 3.19 -0.28 -9.06
N PHE A 34 2.86 0.86 -9.67
CA PHE A 34 1.53 1.45 -9.58
C PHE A 34 1.06 2.02 -10.92
N PHE A 35 -0.25 2.20 -11.05
CA PHE A 35 -0.87 2.91 -12.18
C PHE A 35 -2.07 3.72 -11.70
N GLU A 36 -2.34 4.83 -12.39
CA GLU A 36 -3.55 5.62 -12.16
C GLU A 36 -4.79 4.79 -12.50
N ALA A 37 -5.70 4.72 -11.56
CA ALA A 37 -6.90 3.89 -11.60
C ALA A 37 -8.14 4.67 -12.09
N GLU A 38 -7.99 5.97 -12.34
CA GLU A 38 -9.06 6.82 -12.86
C GLU A 38 -9.55 6.30 -14.22
N SER A 39 -10.86 6.26 -14.40
CA SER A 39 -11.53 5.76 -15.62
C SER A 39 -11.28 4.27 -15.96
N ASN A 40 -10.67 3.49 -15.07
CA ASN A 40 -10.55 2.05 -15.28
C ASN A 40 -11.87 1.35 -14.93
N GLU A 41 -12.57 0.87 -15.96
CA GLU A 41 -13.84 0.15 -15.84
C GLU A 41 -13.67 -1.39 -15.79
N SER A 42 -12.46 -1.88 -16.08
CA SER A 42 -12.19 -3.31 -16.26
C SER A 42 -11.22 -3.83 -15.21
N TRP A 43 -11.72 -4.05 -14.00
CA TRP A 43 -10.96 -4.66 -12.91
C TRP A 43 -11.06 -6.18 -12.96
N GLY A 44 -9.92 -6.86 -13.12
CA GLY A 44 -9.80 -8.29 -12.88
C GLY A 44 -9.72 -8.58 -11.37
N GLY A 45 -10.43 -9.61 -10.91
CA GLY A 45 -10.41 -10.07 -9.53
C GLY A 45 -11.60 -9.63 -8.67
N LEU A 46 -11.48 -9.91 -7.37
CA LEU A 46 -12.53 -9.66 -6.37
C LEU A 46 -12.20 -8.39 -5.57
N ILE A 47 -13.09 -7.39 -5.67
CA ILE A 47 -12.97 -6.16 -4.88
C ILE A 47 -13.41 -6.43 -3.44
N ILE A 48 -12.47 -6.27 -2.51
CA ILE A 48 -12.72 -6.31 -1.07
C ILE A 48 -12.64 -4.88 -0.52
N PRO A 49 -13.79 -4.24 -0.23
CA PRO A 49 -13.84 -2.92 0.38
C PRO A 49 -13.52 -2.99 1.89
N SER A 50 -13.31 -1.82 2.49
CA SER A 50 -13.24 -1.66 3.96
C SER A 50 -12.21 -2.54 4.67
N VAL A 51 -11.09 -2.81 3.99
CA VAL A 51 -9.94 -3.47 4.60
C VAL A 51 -9.24 -2.53 5.59
N ARG A 52 -8.58 -3.09 6.59
CA ARG A 52 -7.77 -2.36 7.57
C ARG A 52 -6.29 -2.62 7.32
N ILE A 53 -5.46 -1.63 7.62
CA ILE A 53 -4.01 -1.73 7.58
C ILE A 53 -3.52 -1.83 9.01
N GLU A 54 -2.83 -2.92 9.34
CA GLU A 54 -2.16 -3.10 10.62
C GLU A 54 -0.65 -3.02 10.39
N ILE A 55 0.03 -2.20 11.19
CA ILE A 55 1.48 -1.96 11.09
C ILE A 55 2.16 -2.65 12.27
N ASP A 56 3.28 -3.30 12.01
CA ASP A 56 4.15 -3.80 13.08
C ASP A 56 5.12 -2.70 13.51
N GLU A 57 4.89 -2.13 14.69
CA GLU A 57 5.69 -1.02 15.22
C GLU A 57 7.15 -1.40 15.48
N ALA A 58 7.46 -2.70 15.66
CA ALA A 58 8.83 -3.18 15.85
C ALA A 58 9.63 -3.22 14.53
N SER A 59 8.96 -3.13 13.38
CA SER A 59 9.57 -3.18 12.05
C SER A 59 10.06 -1.80 11.54
N PHE A 60 10.43 -0.92 12.46
CA PHE A 60 10.87 0.42 12.17
C PHE A 60 12.12 0.42 11.26
N VAL A 61 12.10 1.29 10.24
CA VAL A 61 13.21 1.48 9.30
C VAL A 61 13.63 2.94 9.33
N GLU A 62 14.94 3.17 9.30
CA GLU A 62 15.50 4.52 9.26
C GLU A 62 15.03 5.31 8.02
N GLU A 63 14.62 6.57 8.22
CA GLU A 63 13.96 7.38 7.17
C GLU A 63 14.81 7.54 5.92
N TYR A 64 16.12 7.76 6.09
CA TYR A 64 17.08 8.03 5.03
C TYR A 64 17.82 6.79 4.53
N SER A 65 17.50 5.61 5.07
CA SER A 65 18.12 4.38 4.57
C SER A 65 17.67 4.12 3.14
N SER A 66 18.65 4.02 2.24
CA SER A 66 18.45 3.52 0.87
C SER A 66 18.04 2.05 0.83
N GLU A 67 18.08 1.36 1.97
CA GLU A 67 17.75 -0.06 2.11
C GLU A 67 16.27 -0.29 2.48
N ALA A 68 15.48 0.77 2.65
CA ALA A 68 14.06 0.60 2.96
C ALA A 68 13.35 -0.14 1.82
N PRO A 69 12.65 -1.25 2.11
CA PRO A 69 12.03 -2.07 1.08
C PRO A 69 10.91 -1.28 0.37
N MET A 70 10.72 -1.58 -0.92
CA MET A 70 9.50 -1.18 -1.62
C MET A 70 8.28 -1.75 -0.90
N LEU A 71 7.15 -1.07 -1.02
CA LEU A 71 5.94 -1.32 -0.23
C LEU A 71 6.08 -1.05 1.28
N SER A 72 7.17 -0.46 1.76
CA SER A 72 7.21 0.08 3.13
C SER A 72 6.16 1.17 3.31
N VAL A 73 5.57 1.24 4.51
CA VAL A 73 4.59 2.26 4.87
C VAL A 73 5.22 3.34 5.72
N THR A 74 4.81 4.60 5.51
CA THR A 74 5.28 5.75 6.27
C THR A 74 4.10 6.49 6.87
N ARG A 75 4.13 6.68 8.19
CA ARG A 75 3.26 7.62 8.90
C ARG A 75 3.87 9.02 8.78
N THR A 76 3.15 9.96 8.17
CA THR A 76 3.61 11.35 7.99
C THR A 76 2.44 12.33 8.04
N TYR A 77 2.61 13.51 8.64
CA TYR A 77 1.55 14.53 8.74
C TYR A 77 0.22 13.93 9.23
N THR A 78 -0.83 13.96 8.40
CA THR A 78 -2.16 13.37 8.64
C THR A 78 -2.42 12.11 7.81
N LYS A 79 -1.37 11.51 7.24
CA LYS A 79 -1.48 10.43 6.24
C LYS A 79 -0.70 9.18 6.63
N LEU A 80 -1.14 8.06 6.06
CA LEU A 80 -0.37 6.84 5.90
C LEU A 80 -0.11 6.66 4.41
N VAL A 81 1.16 6.53 4.03
CA VAL A 81 1.57 6.38 2.63
C VAL A 81 2.37 5.10 2.43
N VAL A 82 2.33 4.52 1.23
CA VAL A 82 3.14 3.37 0.83
C VAL A 82 4.13 3.75 -0.26
N ALA A 83 5.33 3.21 -0.17
CA ALA A 83 6.36 3.33 -1.19
C ALA A 83 6.02 2.46 -2.41
N ALA A 84 5.89 3.08 -3.58
CA ALA A 84 5.71 2.40 -4.85
C ALA A 84 6.66 2.98 -5.92
N GLN A 85 6.88 2.24 -7.00
CA GLN A 85 7.75 2.61 -8.11
C GLN A 85 6.93 2.87 -9.37
N ALA A 86 7.25 3.92 -10.11
CA ALA A 86 6.67 4.10 -11.45
C ALA A 86 7.25 3.06 -12.43
N GLU A 87 6.46 2.62 -13.41
CA GLU A 87 6.83 1.59 -14.40
C GLU A 87 8.11 1.89 -15.22
N ARG A 88 8.59 3.15 -15.23
CA ARG A 88 9.75 3.55 -16.03
C ARG A 88 11.07 3.02 -15.42
N PRO A 89 12.09 2.69 -16.25
CA PRO A 89 13.34 2.02 -15.81
C PRO A 89 14.23 2.78 -14.81
N PHE A 90 13.89 4.02 -14.48
CA PHE A 90 14.53 4.85 -13.44
C PHE A 90 13.46 5.56 -12.59
N GLY A 91 12.30 4.93 -12.44
CA GLY A 91 11.15 5.48 -11.74
C GLY A 91 11.54 5.90 -10.32
N ARG A 92 11.35 7.19 -10.01
CA ARG A 92 11.47 7.70 -8.66
C ARG A 92 10.48 6.94 -7.76
N GLN A 93 10.92 6.56 -6.57
CA GLN A 93 10.01 6.09 -5.53
C GLN A 93 8.98 7.19 -5.23
N ILE A 94 7.71 6.84 -5.33
CA ILE A 94 6.58 7.72 -5.07
C ILE A 94 5.83 7.20 -3.85
N GLN A 95 5.19 8.12 -3.13
CA GLN A 95 4.36 7.82 -1.97
C GLN A 95 2.89 7.84 -2.39
N ILE A 96 2.25 6.68 -2.35
CA ILE A 96 0.81 6.54 -2.60
C ILE A 96 0.10 6.60 -1.25
N THR A 97 -0.86 7.49 -1.11
CA THR A 97 -1.64 7.63 0.11
C THR A 97 -2.59 6.44 0.26
N LEU A 98 -2.46 5.70 1.36
CA LEU A 98 -3.37 4.62 1.72
C LEU A 98 -4.51 5.09 2.62
N HIS A 99 -4.25 6.10 3.45
CA HIS A 99 -5.24 6.66 4.37
C HIS A 99 -4.91 8.12 4.71
N GLU A 100 -5.96 8.92 4.89
CA GLU A 100 -5.88 10.33 5.29
C GLU A 100 -6.76 10.62 6.51
N GLY A 101 -6.56 11.77 7.15
CA GLY A 101 -7.35 12.18 8.31
C GLY A 101 -6.84 11.63 9.64
N LEU A 102 -5.61 11.11 9.68
CA LEU A 102 -4.96 10.71 10.92
C LEU A 102 -4.59 11.96 11.76
N VAL A 103 -4.58 11.80 13.10
CA VAL A 103 -4.11 12.84 14.02
C VAL A 103 -2.70 13.26 13.67
N SER A 104 -2.47 14.56 13.40
CA SER A 104 -1.20 15.07 12.88
C SER A 104 0.02 14.61 13.69
N SER A 105 1.03 14.09 13.00
CA SER A 105 2.36 13.82 13.57
C SER A 105 3.30 15.03 13.49
N GLY A 106 2.82 16.18 13.01
CA GLY A 106 3.68 17.32 12.67
C GLY A 106 4.67 16.94 11.57
N GLU A 107 5.94 17.27 11.77
CA GLU A 107 7.03 16.91 10.86
C GLU A 107 7.60 15.51 11.13
N ALA A 108 7.20 14.86 12.23
CA ALA A 108 7.69 13.54 12.57
C ALA A 108 7.18 12.50 11.57
N LYS A 109 8.10 11.62 11.16
CA LYS A 109 7.85 10.51 10.25
C LYS A 109 8.34 9.21 10.86
N ALA A 110 7.57 8.15 10.63
CA ALA A 110 7.96 6.80 11.01
C ALA A 110 7.69 5.86 9.84
N LYS A 111 8.72 5.11 9.44
CA LYS A 111 8.67 4.16 8.33
C LYS A 111 8.72 2.74 8.88
N PHE A 112 7.91 1.84 8.32
CA PHE A 112 7.77 0.46 8.77
C PHE A 112 7.85 -0.49 7.57
N ALA A 113 8.66 -1.53 7.70
CA ALA A 113 8.80 -2.57 6.66
C ALA A 113 7.64 -3.56 6.69
N ASN A 114 7.19 -3.94 7.88
CA ASN A 114 6.20 -4.99 8.07
C ASN A 114 4.84 -4.39 8.38
N TRP A 115 3.86 -4.80 7.59
CA TRP A 115 2.46 -4.44 7.75
C TRP A 115 1.61 -5.47 7.05
N GLN A 116 0.32 -5.45 7.34
CA GLN A 116 -0.63 -6.38 6.74
C GLN A 116 -1.96 -5.71 6.45
N ILE A 117 -2.68 -6.31 5.51
CA ILE A 117 -4.04 -5.92 5.15
C ILE A 117 -4.98 -6.97 5.70
N VAL A 118 -5.94 -6.55 6.50
CA VAL A 118 -6.87 -7.45 7.18
C VAL A 118 -8.32 -7.08 6.89
N LEU A 119 -9.21 -8.07 6.99
CA LEU A 119 -10.65 -7.91 6.99
C LEU A 119 -11.22 -8.36 8.33
N GLY A 120 -12.16 -7.61 8.89
CA GLY A 120 -12.76 -7.89 10.19
C GLY A 120 -11.86 -7.53 11.38
N GLU A 121 -12.26 -7.95 12.57
CA GLU A 121 -11.56 -7.66 13.83
C GLU A 121 -11.73 -8.80 14.85
N GLY A 122 -10.89 -8.82 15.87
CA GLY A 122 -10.96 -9.85 16.92
C GLY A 122 -10.84 -11.27 16.37
N GLN A 123 -11.81 -12.12 16.70
CA GLN A 123 -11.84 -13.52 16.24
C GLN A 123 -12.23 -13.68 14.77
N ASP A 124 -12.91 -12.69 14.18
CA ASP A 124 -13.32 -12.70 12.77
C ASP A 124 -12.23 -12.14 11.84
N LYS A 125 -11.07 -11.75 12.40
CA LYS A 125 -9.96 -11.18 11.64
C LYS A 125 -9.41 -12.19 10.65
N ARG A 126 -9.31 -11.77 9.38
CA ARG A 126 -8.66 -12.51 8.30
C ARG A 126 -7.54 -11.66 7.72
N VAL A 127 -6.33 -12.22 7.67
CA VAL A 127 -5.21 -11.61 6.96
C VAL A 127 -5.38 -11.89 5.47
N LEU A 128 -5.46 -10.82 4.67
CA LEU A 128 -5.60 -10.90 3.21
C LEU A 128 -4.23 -10.83 2.52
N TRP A 129 -3.28 -10.10 3.10
CA TRP A 129 -1.93 -9.93 2.57
C TRP A 129 -0.97 -9.42 3.66
N THR A 130 0.31 -9.76 3.55
CA THR A 130 1.37 -9.33 4.47
C THR A 130 2.60 -8.89 3.68
N ALA A 131 3.21 -7.80 4.10
CA ALA A 131 4.54 -7.40 3.67
C ALA A 131 5.58 -8.26 4.42
N THR A 132 6.28 -9.10 3.67
CA THR A 132 7.46 -9.87 4.10
C THR A 132 8.63 -9.53 3.20
#